data_AF-A0A9D7ZGM2-F1
#
_entry.id   AF-A0A9D7ZGM2-F1
#
_cell.length_a   1.000
_cell.length_b   1.000
_cell.length_c   1.000
_cell.angle_alpha   90.00
_cell.angle_beta   90.00
_cell.angle_gamma   90.00
#
_symmetry.space_group_name_H-M   'P 1'
#
loop_
_entity.id
_entity.type
_entity.pdbx_description
1 polymer ?
#
loop_
_entity_poly.entity_id
_entity_poly.type
_entity_poly.pdbx_seq_one_letter_code
_entity_poly.pdbx_strand_id
1 'polypeptide(L)'
;MAVLGVDDFKSKLRGGGARPNLFKATINFPGYANGDAELTSFLCETAQLPGSTLGQILVPFRGRQLKMAGDRTFDVWTVTIINDTDFAIRNAMERWMNGMNAHSANTGLTTPVAYEADLFVEQLDRSGDTLKKYTFRGSYPQDLSPIDLNYGTNDEIERFTVTFAYQYYDTDTTT
;
A
#
# COMPACT_ATOMS: atom_id res chain seq x y z
N MET A 1 -24.62 34.38 10.06
CA MET A 1 -25.70 33.42 9.80
C MET A 1 -25.11 32.36 8.87
N ALA A 2 -24.87 31.14 9.36
CA ALA A 2 -24.17 30.12 8.59
C ALA A 2 -25.08 29.60 7.46
N VAL A 3 -24.73 29.91 6.21
CA VAL A 3 -25.36 29.25 5.07
C VAL A 3 -24.64 27.92 4.90
N LEU A 4 -25.16 26.91 5.58
CA LEU A 4 -24.84 25.50 5.35
C LEU A 4 -25.83 24.96 4.31
N GLY A 5 -25.96 25.68 3.18
CA GLY A 5 -26.83 25.29 2.09
C GLY A 5 -26.19 24.18 1.26
N VAL A 6 -27.01 23.33 0.64
CA VAL A 6 -26.55 22.30 -0.30
C VAL A 6 -25.70 22.91 -1.44
N ASP A 7 -25.96 24.16 -1.81
CA ASP A 7 -25.20 24.89 -2.82
C ASP A 7 -23.80 25.32 -2.33
N ASP A 8 -23.63 25.63 -1.04
CA ASP A 8 -22.30 25.85 -0.47
C ASP A 8 -21.51 24.54 -0.38
N PHE A 9 -22.17 23.42 -0.06
CA PHE A 9 -21.53 22.10 -0.09
C PHE A 9 -21.05 21.72 -1.51
N LYS A 10 -21.88 21.93 -2.53
CA LYS A 10 -21.50 21.76 -3.94
C LYS A 10 -20.35 22.69 -4.35
N SER A 11 -20.36 23.94 -3.88
CA SER A 11 -19.29 24.93 -4.14
C SER A 11 -17.95 24.55 -3.49
N LYS A 12 -17.97 23.82 -2.37
CA LYS A 12 -16.77 23.28 -1.72
C LYS A 12 -16.29 21.97 -2.35
N LEU A 13 -17.17 21.17 -2.93
CA LEU A 13 -16.82 19.95 -3.67
C LEU A 13 -16.40 20.26 -5.13
N ARG A 14 -15.40 21.13 -5.30
CA ARG A 14 -15.01 21.71 -6.60
C ARG A 14 -14.66 20.69 -7.69
N GLY A 15 -14.28 19.46 -7.33
CA GLY A 15 -13.91 18.38 -8.26
C GLY A 15 -14.88 17.20 -8.29
N GLY A 16 -16.06 17.29 -7.68
CA GLY A 16 -17.02 16.17 -7.67
C GLY A 16 -16.64 14.97 -6.78
N GLY A 17 -15.57 15.10 -5.98
CA GLY A 17 -15.09 14.09 -5.03
C GLY A 17 -14.15 13.06 -5.69
N ALA A 18 -13.06 12.73 -4.99
CA ALA A 18 -12.16 11.65 -5.42
C ALA A 18 -12.90 10.31 -5.35
N ARG A 19 -12.71 9.47 -6.37
CA ARG A 19 -13.37 8.16 -6.44
C ARG A 19 -12.37 7.05 -6.10
N PRO A 20 -12.77 6.07 -5.28
CA PRO A 20 -11.86 5.01 -4.83
C PRO A 20 -11.41 4.06 -5.96
N ASN A 21 -12.07 4.09 -7.12
CA ASN A 21 -11.72 3.25 -8.26
C ASN A 21 -10.71 3.91 -9.23
N LEU A 22 -10.31 5.15 -8.98
CA LEU A 22 -9.36 5.89 -9.82
C LEU A 22 -8.03 6.00 -9.10
N PHE A 23 -7.26 4.91 -9.11
CA PHE A 23 -5.93 4.87 -8.52
C PHE A 23 -4.98 4.05 -9.38
N LYS A 24 -3.68 4.28 -9.17
CA LYS A 24 -2.60 3.48 -9.72
C LYS A 24 -1.65 3.10 -8.60
N ALA A 25 -1.44 1.81 -8.39
CA ALA A 25 -0.44 1.31 -7.46
C ALA A 25 0.74 0.77 -8.26
N THR A 26 1.94 1.30 -8.07
CA THR A 26 3.14 0.80 -8.75
C THR A 26 4.01 0.08 -7.74
N ILE A 27 4.15 -1.22 -7.93
CA ILE A 27 5.01 -2.06 -7.08
C ILE A 27 6.32 -2.28 -7.81
N ASN A 28 7.39 -1.64 -7.33
CA ASN A 28 8.72 -1.93 -7.81
C ASN A 28 9.27 -3.18 -7.12
N PHE A 29 10.11 -3.90 -7.86
CA PHE A 29 10.76 -5.10 -7.39
C PHE A 29 12.28 -4.88 -7.34
N PRO A 30 13.00 -5.52 -6.39
CA PRO A 30 14.44 -5.54 -6.46
C PRO A 30 14.89 -6.34 -7.69
N GLY A 31 16.03 -5.96 -8.29
CA GLY A 31 16.45 -6.47 -9.60
C GLY A 31 16.58 -7.99 -9.72
N TYR A 32 16.73 -8.71 -8.61
CA TYR A 32 16.78 -10.19 -8.59
C TYR A 32 15.40 -10.86 -8.69
N ALA A 33 14.32 -10.17 -8.31
CA ALA A 33 12.97 -10.72 -8.34
C ALA A 33 12.41 -10.80 -9.78
N ASN A 34 12.99 -10.06 -10.73
CA ASN A 34 12.57 -10.01 -12.15
C ASN A 34 11.06 -9.74 -12.31
N GLY A 35 10.48 -8.92 -11.44
CA GLY A 35 9.08 -8.53 -11.51
C GLY A 35 8.86 -7.36 -12.47
N ASP A 36 7.75 -7.40 -13.20
CA ASP A 36 7.31 -6.31 -14.08
C ASP A 36 6.41 -5.34 -13.30
N ALA A 37 6.92 -4.13 -13.05
CA ALA A 37 6.21 -3.08 -12.33
C ALA A 37 5.02 -2.51 -13.13
N GLU A 38 5.09 -2.54 -14.46
CA GLU A 38 4.00 -2.07 -15.31
C GLU A 38 2.83 -3.06 -15.22
N LEU A 39 3.10 -4.35 -15.45
CA LEU A 39 2.10 -5.41 -15.35
C LEU A 39 1.44 -5.44 -13.96
N THR A 40 2.26 -5.33 -12.90
CA THR A 40 1.75 -5.31 -11.53
C THR A 40 0.87 -4.10 -11.25
N SER A 41 1.16 -2.95 -11.88
CA SER A 41 0.33 -1.75 -11.73
C SER A 41 -1.03 -1.84 -12.40
N PHE A 42 -1.15 -2.65 -13.46
CA PHE A 42 -2.43 -2.90 -14.13
C PHE A 42 -3.26 -3.99 -13.45
N LEU A 43 -2.62 -5.02 -12.90
CA LEU A 43 -3.31 -6.15 -12.25
C LEU A 43 -3.61 -5.90 -10.75
N CYS A 44 -3.15 -4.78 -10.19
CA CYS A 44 -3.52 -4.37 -8.84
C CYS A 44 -4.99 -3.91 -8.78
N GLU A 45 -5.84 -4.69 -8.12
CA GLU A 45 -7.27 -4.42 -8.01
C GLU A 45 -7.64 -3.53 -6.83
N THR A 46 -6.94 -3.70 -5.69
CA THR A 46 -7.17 -2.85 -4.51
C THR A 46 -5.86 -2.48 -3.86
N ALA A 47 -5.73 -1.20 -3.49
CA ALA A 47 -4.64 -0.69 -2.68
C ALA A 47 -5.18 0.31 -1.67
N GLN A 48 -4.54 0.40 -0.51
CA GLN A 48 -4.94 1.34 0.54
C GLN A 48 -4.02 2.57 0.54
N LEU A 49 -4.57 3.73 0.91
CA LEU A 49 -3.74 4.88 1.30
C LEU A 49 -3.23 4.65 2.73
N PRO A 50 -1.95 4.93 3.03
CA PRO A 50 -1.40 4.61 4.33
C PRO A 50 -1.97 5.48 5.45
N GLY A 51 -2.29 4.83 6.55
CA GLY A 51 -2.53 5.49 7.83
C GLY A 51 -1.21 5.74 8.57
N SER A 52 -1.19 6.77 9.41
CA SER A 52 -0.22 6.87 10.50
C SER A 52 -0.95 7.14 11.80
N THR A 53 -0.50 6.48 12.87
CA THR A 53 -1.04 6.74 14.21
C THR A 53 0.05 7.34 15.10
N LEU A 54 -0.34 8.33 15.90
CA LEU A 54 0.52 8.93 16.91
C LEU A 54 0.15 8.35 18.27
N GLY A 55 1.10 7.71 18.93
CA GLY A 55 0.94 7.28 20.31
C GLY A 55 0.65 8.51 21.21
N GLN A 56 -0.10 8.31 22.29
CA GLN A 56 -0.34 9.35 23.29
C GLN A 56 0.28 8.93 24.62
N ILE A 57 1.15 9.77 25.16
CA ILE A 57 1.70 9.62 26.50
C ILE A 57 0.81 10.43 27.46
N LEU A 58 0.19 9.75 28.42
CA LEU A 58 -0.66 10.41 29.43
C LEU A 58 0.18 10.71 30.68
N VAL A 59 0.44 11.99 30.94
CA VAL A 59 1.12 12.46 32.14
C VAL A 59 0.06 12.92 33.15
N PRO A 60 -0.14 12.22 34.28
CA PRO A 60 -1.09 12.66 35.29
C PRO A 60 -0.54 13.87 36.05
N PHE A 61 -1.29 14.97 36.07
CA PHE A 61 -0.98 16.16 36.83
C PHE A 61 -2.22 16.64 37.60
N ARG A 62 -2.15 16.57 38.94
CA ARG A 62 -3.18 17.08 39.87
C ARG A 62 -4.61 16.62 39.53
N GLY A 63 -4.80 15.33 39.27
CA GLY A 63 -6.12 14.75 38.96
C GLY A 63 -6.62 15.00 37.53
N ARG A 64 -5.81 15.63 36.66
CA ARG A 64 -6.05 15.74 35.21
C ARG A 64 -4.99 14.94 34.46
N GLN A 65 -5.38 14.34 33.33
CA GLN A 65 -4.45 13.65 32.44
C GLN A 65 -4.05 14.59 31.30
N LEU A 66 -2.77 14.99 31.28
CA LEU A 66 -2.18 15.75 30.17
C LEU A 66 -1.78 14.75 29.08
N LYS A 67 -2.28 14.96 27.86
CA LYS A 67 -1.96 14.12 26.70
C LYS A 67 -0.80 14.77 25.94
N MET A 68 0.34 14.09 25.88
CA MET A 68 1.50 14.48 25.07
C MET A 68 1.59 13.54 23.86
N ALA A 69 1.98 14.06 22.69
CA ALA A 69 2.23 13.24 21.51
C ALA A 69 3.49 12.40 21.72
N GLY A 70 3.35 11.08 21.54
CA GLY A 70 4.45 10.12 21.54
C GLY A 70 4.89 9.79 20.11
N ASP A 71 5.46 8.59 19.94
CA ASP A 71 6.05 8.18 18.67
C ASP A 71 5.01 7.88 17.58
N ARG A 72 5.43 8.06 16.33
CA ARG A 72 4.63 7.73 15.14
C ARG A 72 4.86 6.28 14.76
N THR A 73 3.78 5.56 14.55
CA THR A 73 3.81 4.21 13.96
C THR A 73 3.14 4.24 12.59
N PHE A 74 3.69 3.44 11.69
CA PHE A 74 3.17 3.22 10.34
C PHE A 74 2.55 1.82 10.28
N ASP A 75 1.35 1.74 9.75
CA ASP A 75 0.69 0.44 9.54
C ASP A 75 1.25 -0.24 8.29
N VAL A 76 0.99 -1.53 8.13
CA VAL A 76 1.38 -2.26 6.91
C VAL A 76 0.56 -1.81 5.70
N TRP A 77 1.16 -1.86 4.51
CA TRP A 77 0.46 -1.55 3.28
C TRP A 77 -0.10 -2.81 2.63
N THR A 78 -1.42 -2.91 2.50
CA THR A 78 -2.09 -4.10 1.93
C THR A 78 -2.55 -3.84 0.50
N VAL A 79 -2.24 -4.77 -0.39
CA VAL A 79 -2.59 -4.73 -1.82
C VAL A 79 -3.20 -6.05 -2.25
N THR A 80 -4.28 -6.01 -3.03
CA THR A 80 -4.85 -7.20 -3.68
C THR A 80 -4.60 -7.15 -5.18
N ILE A 81 -4.07 -8.24 -5.72
CA ILE A 81 -3.65 -8.37 -7.11
C ILE A 81 -4.43 -9.52 -7.74
N ILE A 82 -4.86 -9.31 -8.98
CA ILE A 82 -5.49 -10.35 -9.81
C ILE A 82 -4.38 -11.28 -10.32
N ASN A 83 -4.57 -12.58 -10.13
CA ASN A 83 -3.67 -13.58 -10.65
C ASN A 83 -3.93 -13.81 -12.15
N ASP A 84 -2.86 -13.80 -12.93
CA ASP A 84 -2.90 -14.16 -14.35
C ASP A 84 -2.37 -15.60 -14.54
N THR A 85 -2.68 -16.18 -15.70
CA THR A 85 -2.37 -17.57 -16.08
C THR A 85 -0.88 -17.91 -16.06
N ASP A 86 0.00 -16.92 -16.17
CA ASP A 86 1.46 -17.09 -16.14
C ASP A 86 2.06 -17.05 -14.72
N PHE A 87 1.25 -16.69 -13.71
CA PHE A 87 1.66 -16.49 -12.32
C PHE A 87 2.89 -15.56 -12.19
N ALA A 88 3.15 -14.68 -13.16
CA ALA A 88 4.40 -13.93 -13.22
C ALA A 88 4.60 -13.03 -12.00
N ILE A 89 3.54 -12.33 -11.59
CA ILE A 89 3.58 -11.44 -10.42
C ILE A 89 3.76 -12.25 -9.12
N ARG A 90 3.00 -13.35 -8.96
CA ARG A 90 3.11 -14.19 -7.77
C ARG A 90 4.50 -14.80 -7.65
N ASN A 91 5.04 -15.33 -8.75
CA ASN A 91 6.40 -15.85 -8.82
C ASN A 91 7.45 -14.78 -8.48
N ALA A 92 7.26 -13.53 -8.93
CA ALA A 92 8.14 -12.42 -8.58
C ALA A 92 8.09 -12.08 -7.08
N MET A 93 6.90 -12.08 -6.47
CA MET A 93 6.73 -11.88 -5.02
C MET A 93 7.38 -13.01 -4.21
N GLU A 94 7.18 -14.26 -4.61
CA GLU A 94 7.78 -15.43 -3.95
C GLU A 94 9.31 -15.40 -4.08
N ARG A 95 9.86 -14.99 -5.23
CA ARG A 95 11.31 -14.77 -5.41
C ARG A 95 11.83 -13.65 -4.54
N TRP A 96 11.08 -12.56 -4.39
CA TRP A 96 11.43 -11.46 -3.49
C TRP A 96 11.53 -11.97 -2.04
N MET A 97 10.50 -12.64 -1.55
CA MET A 97 10.50 -13.25 -0.21
C MET A 97 11.64 -14.26 -0.03
N ASN A 98 11.88 -15.09 -1.03
CA ASN A 98 12.96 -16.08 -1.01
C ASN A 98 14.37 -15.45 -1.01
N GLY A 99 14.54 -14.25 -1.59
CA GLY A 99 15.77 -13.47 -1.50
C GLY A 99 16.01 -12.93 -0.09
N MET A 100 14.96 -12.52 0.63
CA MET A 100 15.06 -12.10 2.03
C MET A 100 15.38 -13.25 2.96
N ASN A 101 14.67 -14.38 2.79
CA ASN A 101 14.92 -15.59 3.55
C ASN A 101 14.64 -16.82 2.68
N ALA A 102 15.69 -17.56 2.35
CA ALA A 102 15.54 -18.73 1.50
C ALA A 102 14.83 -19.87 2.24
N HIS A 103 13.76 -20.40 1.66
CA HIS A 103 12.91 -21.43 2.27
C HIS A 103 13.67 -22.71 2.65
N SER A 104 14.69 -23.09 1.87
CA SER A 104 15.42 -24.35 2.04
C SER A 104 16.72 -24.22 2.83
N ALA A 105 17.42 -23.09 2.69
CA ALA A 105 18.76 -22.89 3.24
C ALA A 105 18.79 -21.90 4.43
N ASN A 106 17.69 -21.18 4.68
CA ASN A 106 17.62 -20.07 5.64
C ASN A 106 18.76 -19.04 5.45
N THR A 107 19.27 -18.95 4.23
CA THR A 107 20.24 -17.96 3.79
C THR A 107 19.48 -16.82 3.16
N GLY A 108 19.75 -15.58 3.56
CA GLY A 108 19.09 -14.40 3.05
C GLY A 108 20.08 -13.32 2.65
N LEU A 109 19.63 -12.35 1.86
CA LEU A 109 20.39 -11.11 1.70
C LEU A 109 20.50 -10.41 3.06
N THR A 110 21.73 -10.22 3.53
CA THR A 110 22.00 -9.62 4.84
C THR A 110 21.88 -8.09 4.84
N THR A 111 21.81 -7.48 3.66
CA THR A 111 21.78 -6.01 3.50
C THR A 111 20.34 -5.56 3.23
N PRO A 112 19.73 -4.75 4.11
CA PRO A 112 18.37 -4.23 3.94
C PRO A 112 18.12 -3.56 2.60
N VAL A 113 19.04 -2.69 2.17
CA VAL A 113 18.98 -1.98 0.88
C VAL A 113 18.90 -2.93 -0.32
N ALA A 114 19.40 -4.15 -0.18
CA ALA A 114 19.44 -5.08 -1.29
C ALA A 114 18.09 -5.76 -1.55
N TYR A 115 17.21 -5.85 -0.55
CA TYR A 115 15.87 -6.43 -0.69
C TYR A 115 14.74 -5.40 -0.54
N GLU A 116 15.00 -4.21 0.00
CA GLU A 116 14.02 -3.15 0.07
C GLU A 116 13.79 -2.48 -1.30
N ALA A 117 12.54 -2.11 -1.59
CA ALA A 117 12.17 -1.35 -2.79
C ALA A 117 11.16 -0.25 -2.45
N ASP A 118 11.17 0.81 -3.25
CA ASP A 118 10.23 1.93 -3.08
C ASP A 118 8.94 1.66 -3.86
N LEU A 119 7.79 1.78 -3.19
CA LEU A 119 6.47 1.50 -3.74
C LEU A 119 5.67 2.80 -3.85
N PHE A 120 4.71 2.86 -4.76
CA PHE A 120 3.92 4.06 -5.00
C PHE A 120 2.43 3.77 -5.05
N VAL A 121 1.62 4.67 -4.49
CA VAL A 121 0.19 4.72 -4.75
C VAL A 121 -0.23 6.14 -5.12
N GLU A 122 -0.94 6.24 -6.24
CA GLU A 122 -1.34 7.49 -6.87
C GLU A 122 -2.86 7.50 -7.01
N GLN A 123 -3.51 8.50 -6.42
CA GLN A 123 -4.92 8.77 -6.67
C GLN A 123 -5.03 9.61 -7.94
N LEU A 124 -5.89 9.19 -8.88
CA LEU A 124 -6.08 9.85 -10.17
C LEU A 124 -7.38 10.68 -10.20
N ASP A 125 -7.37 11.75 -10.99
CA ASP A 125 -8.58 12.48 -11.40
C ASP A 125 -9.23 11.80 -12.61
N ARG A 126 -10.43 12.25 -12.97
CA ARG A 126 -11.17 11.83 -14.17
C ARG A 126 -10.41 12.10 -15.47
N SER A 127 -9.49 13.07 -15.48
CA SER A 127 -8.64 13.39 -16.62
C SER A 127 -7.40 12.47 -16.71
N GLY A 128 -7.17 11.61 -15.72
CA GLY A 128 -5.98 10.75 -15.62
C GLY A 128 -4.79 11.41 -14.92
N ASP A 129 -4.93 12.65 -14.47
CA ASP A 129 -3.88 13.37 -13.74
C ASP A 129 -3.76 12.86 -12.30
N THR A 130 -2.54 12.75 -11.78
CA THR A 130 -2.29 12.38 -10.38
C THR A 130 -2.71 13.52 -9.44
N LEU A 131 -3.75 13.28 -8.63
CA LEU A 131 -4.22 14.20 -7.59
C LEU A 131 -3.37 14.15 -6.33
N LYS A 132 -2.93 12.94 -5.95
CA LYS A 132 -2.15 12.72 -4.74
C LYS A 132 -1.28 11.49 -4.89
N LYS A 133 0.02 11.64 -4.63
CA LYS A 133 0.97 10.54 -4.58
C LYS A 133 1.45 10.27 -3.15
N TYR A 134 1.54 8.98 -2.82
CA TYR A 134 2.22 8.46 -1.65
C TYR A 134 3.38 7.58 -2.11
N THR A 135 4.54 7.79 -1.53
CA THR A 135 5.75 7.00 -1.80
C THR A 135 6.14 6.27 -0.53
N PHE A 136 6.12 4.94 -0.58
CA PHE A 136 6.56 4.08 0.51
C PHE A 136 8.05 3.80 0.34
N ARG A 137 8.84 4.15 1.36
CA ARG A 137 10.29 4.01 1.34
C ARG A 137 10.73 2.77 2.08
N GLY A 138 11.67 2.04 1.48
CA GLY A 138 12.28 0.87 2.12
C GLY A 138 11.27 -0.25 2.35
N SER A 139 10.45 -0.57 1.35
CA SER A 139 9.34 -1.52 1.50
C SER A 139 9.76 -2.93 1.14
N TYR A 140 9.14 -3.93 1.78
CA TYR A 140 9.33 -5.35 1.47
C TYR A 140 8.06 -6.15 1.78
N PRO A 141 7.79 -7.26 1.06
CA PRO A 141 6.62 -8.10 1.31
C PRO A 141 6.79 -8.85 2.63
N GLN A 142 5.84 -8.65 3.54
CA GLN A 142 5.80 -9.32 4.84
C GLN A 142 4.97 -10.61 4.80
N ASP A 143 3.84 -10.57 4.09
CA ASP A 143 2.94 -11.71 3.96
C ASP A 143 2.37 -11.81 2.55
N LEU A 144 2.23 -13.05 2.07
CA LEU A 144 1.60 -13.39 0.80
C LEU A 144 0.46 -14.37 1.11
N SER A 145 -0.78 -13.96 0.84
CA SER A 145 -1.95 -14.76 1.15
C SER A 145 -2.02 -16.04 0.30
N PRO A 146 -2.61 -17.13 0.83
CA PRO A 146 -2.95 -18.27 -0.01
C PRO A 146 -3.95 -17.87 -1.11
N ILE A 147 -3.96 -18.63 -2.21
CA ILE A 147 -5.03 -18.61 -3.22
C ILE A 147 -5.85 -19.88 -3.02
N ASP A 148 -7.15 -19.73 -2.82
CA ASP A 148 -8.06 -20.86 -2.67
C ASP A 148 -8.42 -21.43 -4.05
N LEU A 149 -8.24 -22.74 -4.22
CA LEU A 149 -8.52 -23.45 -5.48
C LEU A 149 -9.77 -24.34 -5.29
N ASN A 150 -10.84 -24.08 -6.04
CA ASN A 150 -12.11 -24.79 -5.91
C ASN A 150 -12.79 -25.04 -7.27
N TYR A 151 -13.07 -26.31 -7.59
CA TYR A 151 -13.80 -26.73 -8.80
C TYR A 151 -15.27 -26.25 -8.87
N GLY A 152 -15.85 -25.81 -7.75
CA GLY A 152 -17.22 -25.28 -7.70
C GLY A 152 -17.33 -23.79 -8.05
N THR A 153 -16.21 -23.06 -8.13
CA THR A 153 -16.18 -21.63 -8.42
C THR A 153 -15.96 -21.43 -9.92
N ASN A 154 -17.02 -21.03 -10.64
CA ASN A 154 -16.99 -20.92 -12.11
C ASN A 154 -16.93 -19.47 -12.64
N ASP A 155 -17.38 -18.50 -11.84
CA ASP A 155 -17.57 -17.10 -12.28
C ASP A 155 -16.66 -16.09 -11.54
N GLU A 156 -15.51 -16.53 -11.04
CA GLU A 156 -14.55 -15.66 -10.32
C GLU A 156 -13.12 -15.83 -10.84
N ILE A 157 -12.37 -14.72 -10.89
CA ILE A 157 -10.95 -14.70 -11.23
C ILE A 157 -10.13 -14.81 -9.95
N GLU A 158 -9.08 -15.62 -9.99
CA GLU A 158 -8.16 -15.81 -8.87
C GLU A 158 -7.49 -14.48 -8.45
N ARG A 159 -7.38 -14.26 -7.14
CA ARG A 159 -6.76 -13.08 -6.55
C ARG A 159 -5.92 -13.49 -5.35
N PHE A 160 -4.89 -12.70 -5.07
CA PHE A 160 -4.10 -12.84 -3.85
C PHE A 160 -3.83 -11.48 -3.24
N THR A 161 -3.64 -11.48 -1.93
CA THR A 161 -3.31 -10.29 -1.15
C THR A 161 -1.84 -10.36 -0.73
N VAL A 162 -1.15 -9.22 -0.85
CA VAL A 162 0.22 -9.03 -0.37
C VAL A 162 0.19 -7.91 0.67
N THR A 163 0.84 -8.13 1.80
CA THR A 163 1.11 -7.07 2.78
C THR A 163 2.57 -6.67 2.71
N PHE A 164 2.82 -5.37 2.64
CA PHE A 164 4.13 -4.78 2.60
C PHE A 164 4.42 -4.05 3.91
N ALA A 165 5.52 -4.39 4.55
CA ALA A 165 6.11 -3.56 5.58
C ALA A 165 6.97 -2.48 4.91
N TYR A 166 7.01 -1.29 5.49
CA TYR A 166 7.81 -0.17 4.99
C TYR A 166 8.31 0.68 6.15
N GLN A 167 9.38 1.46 5.92
CA GLN A 167 10.01 2.23 6.99
C GLN A 167 9.22 3.51 7.30
N TYR A 168 8.86 4.24 6.24
CA TYR A 168 8.04 5.45 6.31
C TYR A 168 7.42 5.73 4.94
N TYR A 169 6.43 6.63 4.89
CA TYR A 169 5.89 7.12 3.64
C TYR A 169 6.09 8.64 3.51
N ASP A 170 6.42 9.07 2.30
CA ASP A 170 6.42 10.47 1.89
C ASP A 170 5.15 10.79 1.11
N THR A 171 4.70 12.03 1.18
CA THR A 171 3.60 12.53 0.35
C THR A 171 4.02 13.82 -0.33
N ASP A 172 3.40 14.16 -1.46
CA ASP A 172 3.64 15.45 -2.16
C ASP A 172 3.40 16.70 -1.31
N THR A 173 2.81 16.57 -0.11
CA THR A 173 2.52 17.68 0.82
C THR A 173 3.45 17.69 2.04
N THR A 174 4.35 16.71 2.16
CA THR A 174 5.21 16.53 3.35
C THR A 174 6.68 16.90 3.09
N THR A 175 7.02 17.26 1.85
CA THR A 175 8.30 17.93 1.50
C THR A 175 8.32 19.40 1.88
#